data_AF-A0A8V0ZK88-F1
#
_entry.id   AF-A0A8V0ZK88-F1
#
_cell.length_a   1.000
_cell.length_b   1.000
_cell.length_c   1.000
_cell.angle_alpha   90.00
_cell.angle_beta   90.00
_cell.angle_gamma   90.00
#
_symmetry.space_group_name_H-M   'P 1'
#
loop_
_entity.id
_entity.type
_entity.pdbx_description
1 polymer ?
#
loop_
_entity_poly.entity_id
_entity_poly.type
_entity_poly.pdbx_seq_one_letter_code
_entity_poly.pdbx_strand_id
1 'polypeptide(L)'
;MMVAAGFYLRFSTVLFLLLVVILTHCLGSKCKEHEYSFGTKCCKDCAPGERMRSRCTAKADTVCAPCQDNYFSTEYNHNFCKSCTVCDTKKGSVEVKKCEKTSDRICKCIPGYMPDTRYTLGSVCLLCPEGFYSTGGNESCRPWTNCSSIGKKTLQAGTRSDNAVCSDNVTQPATSESATPTLHLSTNYYRNNTSTAVPSPSKPSVNPFVVSPDASSPTGTNWGSLSLILICLILLVVSGISIFMLIIQAAKRENKRRPCRNDHQKRSFRIPIQEEQVDSNSSLIKN
;
A
#
# COMPACT_ATOMS: atom_id res chain seq x y z
N MET A 1 48.12 -34.39 -11.16
CA MET A 1 46.65 -34.18 -11.27
C MET A 1 45.85 -34.69 -10.08
N MET A 2 46.00 -35.95 -9.62
CA MET A 2 45.08 -36.58 -8.63
C MET A 2 44.86 -35.79 -7.31
N VAL A 3 45.89 -35.11 -6.77
CA VAL A 3 45.78 -34.36 -5.51
C VAL A 3 44.71 -33.26 -5.57
N ALA A 4 44.63 -32.51 -6.67
CA ALA A 4 43.69 -31.39 -6.80
C ALA A 4 42.23 -31.84 -6.74
N ALA A 5 41.89 -32.97 -7.37
CA ALA A 5 40.53 -33.52 -7.38
C ALA A 5 40.03 -33.85 -5.96
N GLY A 6 40.91 -34.36 -5.08
CA GLY A 6 40.59 -34.61 -3.67
C GLY A 6 40.23 -33.34 -2.90
N PHE A 7 40.96 -32.24 -3.13
CA PHE A 7 40.67 -30.95 -2.49
C PHE A 7 39.34 -30.35 -2.95
N TYR A 8 39.04 -30.37 -4.26
CA TYR A 8 37.74 -29.89 -4.77
C TYR A 8 36.56 -30.68 -4.20
N LEU A 9 36.68 -32.00 -4.07
CA LEU A 9 35.62 -32.86 -3.51
C LEU A 9 35.38 -32.59 -2.01
N ARG A 10 36.45 -32.31 -1.24
CA ARG A 10 36.36 -31.90 0.16
C ARG A 10 35.81 -30.48 0.34
N PHE A 11 36.18 -29.53 -0.51
CA PHE A 11 35.59 -28.18 -0.51
C PHE A 11 34.10 -28.21 -0.87
N SER A 12 33.72 -28.98 -1.89
CA SER A 12 32.32 -29.14 -2.31
C SER A 12 31.46 -29.74 -1.18
N THR A 13 31.94 -30.79 -0.50
CA THR A 13 31.21 -31.40 0.62
C THR A 13 31.11 -30.48 1.85
N VAL A 14 32.16 -29.70 2.18
CA VAL A 14 32.09 -28.69 3.24
C VAL A 14 31.12 -27.56 2.89
N LEU A 15 31.15 -27.05 1.64
CA LEU A 15 30.21 -26.03 1.18
C LEU A 15 28.76 -26.54 1.20
N PHE A 16 28.52 -27.77 0.77
CA PHE A 16 27.20 -28.41 0.81
C PHE A 16 26.69 -28.57 2.25
N LEU A 17 27.55 -29.01 3.18
CA LEU A 17 27.21 -29.10 4.60
C LEU A 17 26.90 -27.70 5.20
N LEU A 18 27.68 -26.67 4.87
CA LEU A 18 27.40 -25.29 5.28
C LEU A 18 26.06 -24.78 4.71
N LEU A 19 25.74 -25.07 3.45
CA LEU A 19 24.45 -24.73 2.85
C LEU A 19 23.30 -25.46 3.55
N VAL A 20 23.44 -26.75 3.87
CA VAL A 20 22.43 -27.52 4.62
C VAL A 20 22.25 -26.98 6.05
N VAL A 21 23.34 -26.56 6.71
CA VAL A 21 23.29 -25.91 8.04
C VAL A 21 22.60 -24.54 7.97
N ILE A 22 22.84 -23.76 6.92
CA ILE A 22 22.17 -22.47 6.69
C ILE A 22 20.67 -22.67 6.40
N LEU A 23 20.30 -23.64 5.55
CA LEU A 23 18.90 -24.00 5.28
C LEU A 23 18.18 -24.44 6.56
N THR A 24 18.79 -25.35 7.34
CA THR A 24 18.17 -25.89 8.57
C THR A 24 18.05 -24.85 9.68
N HIS A 25 18.99 -23.90 9.82
CA HIS A 25 18.84 -22.78 10.75
C HIS A 25 17.78 -21.75 10.33
N CYS A 26 17.38 -21.73 9.07
CA CYS A 26 16.25 -20.93 8.58
C CYS A 26 14.87 -21.58 8.82
N LEU A 27 14.78 -22.82 9.32
CA LEU A 27 13.51 -23.47 9.73
C LEU A 27 12.92 -22.93 11.06
N GLY A 28 13.02 -21.61 11.27
CA GLY A 28 12.00 -20.91 12.02
C GLY A 28 10.73 -20.88 11.17
N SER A 29 9.88 -21.91 11.28
CA SER A 29 8.70 -22.10 10.45
C SER A 29 7.84 -20.83 10.44
N LYS A 30 7.86 -20.09 9.33
CA LYS A 30 6.93 -18.99 9.10
C LYS A 30 5.53 -19.58 9.14
N CYS A 31 4.64 -18.92 9.87
CA CYS A 31 3.24 -19.28 9.88
C CYS A 31 2.64 -19.11 8.48
N LYS A 32 1.57 -19.85 8.20
CA LYS A 32 0.93 -19.83 6.89
C LYS A 32 0.21 -18.50 6.66
N GLU A 33 -0.28 -18.32 5.45
CA GLU A 33 -1.25 -17.27 5.17
C GLU A 33 -2.44 -17.39 6.14
N HIS A 34 -2.88 -16.24 6.69
CA HIS A 34 -3.91 -16.14 7.73
C HIS A 34 -3.56 -16.79 9.09
N GLU A 35 -2.26 -16.92 9.40
CA GLU A 35 -1.75 -17.30 10.73
C GLU A 35 -0.69 -16.33 11.27
N TYR A 36 -0.81 -15.91 12.54
CA TYR A 36 0.21 -15.17 13.27
C TYR A 36 1.02 -16.06 14.21
N SER A 37 2.23 -15.62 14.59
CA SER A 37 3.12 -16.36 15.48
C SER A 37 2.88 -16.05 16.97
N PHE A 38 2.86 -17.09 17.79
CA PHE A 38 2.78 -17.02 19.25
C PHE A 38 3.83 -17.95 19.88
N GLY A 39 5.02 -17.40 20.15
CA GLY A 39 6.16 -18.16 20.65
C GLY A 39 6.70 -19.14 19.61
N THR A 40 6.37 -20.43 19.75
CA THR A 40 6.70 -21.50 18.80
C THR A 40 5.47 -22.13 18.14
N LYS A 41 4.28 -21.56 18.35
CA LYS A 41 3.02 -21.99 17.75
C LYS A 41 2.57 -20.95 16.72
N CYS A 42 1.95 -21.42 15.64
CA CYS A 42 1.16 -20.58 14.74
C CYS A 42 -0.31 -20.64 15.15
N CYS A 43 -0.97 -19.50 15.11
CA CYS A 43 -2.35 -19.30 15.56
C CYS A 43 -3.14 -18.58 14.49
N LYS A 44 -4.40 -18.93 14.29
CA LYS A 44 -5.20 -18.36 13.21
C LYS A 44 -5.52 -16.89 13.46
N ASP A 45 -5.46 -16.10 12.42
CA ASP A 45 -6.12 -14.80 12.36
C ASP A 45 -7.65 -14.97 12.26
N CYS A 46 -8.39 -13.93 12.64
CA CYS A 46 -9.86 -13.93 12.50
C CYS A 46 -10.26 -13.51 11.08
N ALA A 47 -11.42 -13.96 10.61
CA ALA A 47 -11.86 -13.72 9.24
C ALA A 47 -12.24 -12.24 8.98
N PRO A 48 -12.29 -11.80 7.71
CA PRO A 48 -13.03 -10.59 7.34
C PRO A 48 -14.46 -10.65 7.92
N GLY A 49 -14.93 -9.55 8.51
CA GLY A 49 -16.16 -9.55 9.31
C GLY A 49 -15.98 -9.81 10.81
N GLU A 50 -14.78 -10.21 11.25
CA GLU A 50 -14.48 -10.55 12.64
C GLU A 50 -13.33 -9.72 13.25
N ARG A 51 -13.20 -9.87 14.57
CA ARG A 51 -12.08 -9.43 15.40
C ARG A 51 -11.64 -10.54 16.35
N MET A 52 -10.44 -10.41 16.89
CA MET A 52 -10.02 -11.22 18.03
C MET A 52 -10.90 -10.91 19.27
N ARG A 53 -11.44 -11.96 19.89
CA ARG A 53 -12.09 -11.92 21.22
C ARG A 53 -11.10 -12.32 22.30
N SER A 54 -10.28 -13.35 22.07
CA SER A 54 -9.13 -13.69 22.91
C SER A 54 -8.02 -14.33 22.07
N ARG A 55 -6.77 -13.94 22.37
CA ARG A 55 -5.56 -14.49 21.75
C ARG A 55 -5.45 -16.00 22.01
N CYS A 56 -4.83 -16.72 21.09
CA CYS A 56 -4.51 -18.12 21.27
C CYS A 56 -3.63 -18.38 22.50
N THR A 57 -3.56 -19.64 22.92
CA THR A 57 -2.65 -20.12 23.97
C THR A 57 -1.81 -21.29 23.44
N ALA A 58 -0.92 -21.82 24.28
CA ALA A 58 -0.18 -23.04 23.95
C ALA A 58 -1.09 -24.23 23.61
N LYS A 59 -2.31 -24.30 24.18
CA LYS A 59 -3.27 -25.40 23.97
C LYS A 59 -4.46 -25.02 23.06
N ALA A 60 -5.03 -23.83 23.22
CA ALA A 60 -6.17 -23.36 22.42
C ALA A 60 -5.74 -22.44 21.26
N ASP A 61 -6.49 -22.41 20.16
CA ASP A 61 -6.29 -21.46 19.06
C ASP A 61 -6.92 -20.08 19.39
N THR A 62 -6.84 -19.11 18.47
CA THR A 62 -7.49 -17.80 18.62
C THR A 62 -9.01 -17.95 18.69
N VAL A 63 -9.67 -17.19 19.55
CA VAL A 63 -11.14 -17.09 19.58
C VAL A 63 -11.54 -15.77 18.95
N CYS A 64 -12.37 -15.85 17.90
CA CYS A 64 -12.87 -14.73 17.13
C CYS A 64 -14.30 -14.36 17.53
N ALA A 65 -14.75 -13.19 17.10
CA ALA A 65 -16.14 -12.73 17.22
C ALA A 65 -16.47 -11.75 16.10
N PRO A 66 -17.73 -11.70 15.61
CA PRO A 66 -18.13 -10.77 14.57
C PRO A 66 -18.01 -9.31 15.02
N CYS A 67 -17.83 -8.40 14.05
CA CYS A 67 -17.88 -6.97 14.29
C CYS A 67 -19.27 -6.52 14.79
N GLN A 68 -19.29 -5.51 15.66
CA GLN A 68 -20.54 -4.85 16.06
C GLN A 68 -21.06 -3.95 14.94
N ASP A 69 -22.26 -3.37 15.10
CA ASP A 69 -22.82 -2.47 14.09
C ASP A 69 -22.06 -1.14 14.07
N ASN A 70 -21.86 -0.59 12.87
CA ASN A 70 -20.90 0.49 12.60
C ASN A 70 -19.42 0.13 12.85
N TYR A 71 -19.05 -1.17 12.80
CA TYR A 71 -17.66 -1.64 12.77
C TYR A 71 -17.42 -2.69 11.67
N PHE A 72 -16.22 -2.70 11.09
CA PHE A 72 -15.83 -3.59 9.99
C PHE A 72 -14.39 -4.13 10.08
N SER A 73 -14.08 -5.19 9.33
CA SER A 73 -12.77 -5.83 9.22
C SER A 73 -12.61 -6.45 7.81
N THR A 74 -11.64 -5.95 7.01
CA THR A 74 -11.50 -6.24 5.57
C THR A 74 -10.70 -7.50 5.23
N GLU A 75 -9.75 -7.85 6.08
CA GLU A 75 -8.71 -8.86 5.82
C GLU A 75 -8.66 -9.84 6.98
N TYR A 76 -8.05 -11.01 6.77
CA TYR A 76 -7.76 -11.91 7.88
C TYR A 76 -6.75 -11.26 8.83
N ASN A 77 -7.18 -10.99 10.07
CA ASN A 77 -6.31 -10.38 11.07
C ASN A 77 -6.79 -10.65 12.52
N HIS A 78 -5.89 -10.50 13.48
CA HIS A 78 -6.16 -10.64 14.92
C HIS A 78 -6.31 -9.30 15.66
N ASN A 79 -6.65 -8.20 14.97
CA ASN A 79 -6.91 -6.90 15.59
C ASN A 79 -8.39 -6.77 16.03
N PHE A 80 -8.75 -5.56 16.43
CA PHE A 80 -10.14 -5.14 16.61
C PHE A 80 -10.71 -4.58 15.30
N CYS A 81 -12.03 -4.70 15.11
CA CYS A 81 -12.71 -4.10 13.97
C CYS A 81 -12.53 -2.58 13.96
N LYS A 82 -12.33 -2.00 12.77
CA LYS A 82 -12.28 -0.56 12.54
C LYS A 82 -13.69 0.02 12.65
N SER A 83 -13.86 1.21 13.21
CA SER A 83 -15.14 1.93 13.14
C SER A 83 -15.42 2.34 11.70
N CYS A 84 -16.66 2.20 11.24
CA CYS A 84 -17.04 2.66 9.91
C CYS A 84 -16.90 4.18 9.79
N THR A 85 -16.52 4.66 8.61
CA THR A 85 -16.59 6.07 8.22
C THR A 85 -18.03 6.56 8.37
N VAL A 86 -18.21 7.84 8.75
CA VAL A 86 -19.50 8.52 8.87
C VAL A 86 -19.60 9.58 7.77
N CYS A 87 -20.72 9.62 7.05
CA CYS A 87 -20.99 10.63 6.03
C CYS A 87 -21.75 11.81 6.67
N ASP A 88 -21.11 12.96 6.85
CA ASP A 88 -21.75 14.15 7.42
C ASP A 88 -22.65 14.86 6.39
N THR A 89 -23.93 14.51 6.43
CA THR A 89 -24.97 15.09 5.57
C THR A 89 -25.17 16.59 5.77
N LYS A 90 -24.81 17.14 6.94
CA LYS A 90 -24.82 18.60 7.21
C LYS A 90 -23.61 19.31 6.58
N LYS A 91 -22.64 18.56 6.09
CA LYS A 91 -21.44 19.03 5.38
C LYS A 91 -21.41 18.56 3.92
N GLY A 92 -22.57 18.28 3.32
CA GLY A 92 -22.66 17.92 1.89
C GLY A 92 -22.09 16.56 1.53
N SER A 93 -21.93 15.65 2.50
CA SER A 93 -21.60 14.25 2.26
C SER A 93 -22.87 13.39 2.10
N VAL A 94 -22.83 12.39 1.24
CA VAL A 94 -23.88 11.38 1.10
C VAL A 94 -23.29 9.97 1.12
N GLU A 95 -23.98 9.04 1.76
CA GLU A 95 -23.66 7.62 1.74
C GLU A 95 -24.02 7.01 0.39
N VAL A 96 -23.02 6.47 -0.32
CA VAL A 96 -23.21 5.72 -1.59
C VAL A 96 -22.97 4.22 -1.44
N LYS A 97 -22.39 3.79 -0.32
CA LYS A 97 -22.39 2.39 0.12
C LYS A 97 -22.57 2.33 1.64
N LYS A 98 -23.51 1.51 2.11
CA LYS A 98 -23.66 1.11 3.51
C LYS A 98 -22.40 0.45 4.05
N CYS A 99 -22.15 0.59 5.36
CA CYS A 99 -21.10 -0.20 6.00
C CYS A 99 -21.55 -1.65 6.17
N GLU A 100 -20.62 -2.58 6.01
CA GLU A 100 -20.79 -4.02 6.18
C GLU A 100 -19.79 -4.53 7.22
N LYS A 101 -19.98 -5.74 7.76
CA LYS A 101 -18.98 -6.33 8.67
C LYS A 101 -17.61 -6.49 7.99
N THR A 102 -17.61 -6.74 6.68
CA THR A 102 -16.43 -6.98 5.86
C THR A 102 -15.84 -5.74 5.19
N SER A 103 -16.53 -4.58 5.18
CA SER A 103 -16.05 -3.41 4.44
C SER A 103 -16.68 -2.09 4.90
N ASP A 104 -15.94 -0.98 4.70
CA ASP A 104 -16.35 0.34 5.16
C ASP A 104 -17.54 0.92 4.38
N ARG A 105 -18.23 1.89 5.01
CA ARG A 105 -19.14 2.83 4.38
C ARG A 105 -18.37 3.65 3.34
N ILE A 106 -18.98 3.88 2.17
CA ILE A 106 -18.41 4.79 1.16
C ILE A 106 -19.23 6.08 1.14
N CYS A 107 -18.56 7.19 1.41
CA CYS A 107 -19.12 8.53 1.35
C CYS A 107 -18.67 9.27 0.08
N LYS A 108 -19.56 10.09 -0.50
CA LYS A 108 -19.22 11.02 -1.59
C LYS A 108 -19.77 12.42 -1.31
N CYS A 109 -19.05 13.44 -1.72
CA CYS A 109 -19.57 14.81 -1.74
C CYS A 109 -20.66 14.96 -2.81
N ILE A 110 -21.72 15.71 -2.49
CA ILE A 110 -22.76 16.08 -3.46
C ILE A 110 -22.28 17.19 -4.41
N PRO A 111 -22.92 17.42 -5.57
CA PRO A 111 -22.64 18.58 -6.41
C PRO A 111 -22.70 19.88 -5.61
N GLY A 112 -21.78 20.81 -5.87
CA GLY A 112 -21.59 21.99 -5.02
C GLY A 112 -20.48 21.88 -3.97
N TYR A 113 -19.94 20.68 -3.74
CA TYR A 113 -19.00 20.41 -2.64
C TYR A 113 -17.78 19.60 -3.09
N MET A 114 -16.64 19.86 -2.44
CA MET A 114 -15.39 19.07 -2.55
C MET A 114 -15.01 18.43 -1.22
N PRO A 115 -14.19 17.36 -1.18
CA PRO A 115 -13.74 16.75 0.07
C PRO A 115 -12.95 17.71 0.95
N ASP A 116 -13.17 17.66 2.27
CA ASP A 116 -12.26 18.27 3.24
C ASP A 116 -11.06 17.33 3.48
N THR A 117 -9.86 17.77 3.12
CA THR A 117 -8.62 16.98 3.21
C THR A 117 -8.16 16.67 4.65
N ARG A 118 -8.80 17.24 5.68
CA ARG A 118 -8.51 16.94 7.09
C ARG A 118 -9.26 15.72 7.63
N TYR A 119 -10.14 15.10 6.83
CA TYR A 119 -10.97 13.95 7.21
C TYR A 119 -10.87 12.81 6.18
N THR A 120 -11.52 11.67 6.46
CA THR A 120 -11.62 10.57 5.48
C THR A 120 -12.27 11.06 4.18
N LEU A 121 -11.78 10.62 3.02
CA LEU A 121 -12.23 11.08 1.70
C LEU A 121 -13.76 11.04 1.57
N GLY A 122 -14.37 12.21 1.35
CA GLY A 122 -15.81 12.38 1.17
C GLY A 122 -16.66 12.27 2.44
N SER A 123 -16.08 12.01 3.62
CA SER A 123 -16.82 11.95 4.90
C SER A 123 -17.34 13.31 5.36
N VAL A 124 -16.53 14.34 5.17
CA VAL A 124 -16.83 15.76 5.39
C VAL A 124 -16.47 16.50 4.10
N CYS A 125 -17.34 17.39 3.64
CA CYS A 125 -17.11 18.17 2.44
C CYS A 125 -17.23 19.68 2.70
N LEU A 126 -16.64 20.46 1.81
CA LEU A 126 -16.61 21.92 1.83
C LEU A 126 -17.36 22.43 0.61
N LEU A 127 -18.24 23.41 0.83
CA LEU A 127 -18.97 24.12 -0.22
C LEU A 127 -17.96 24.84 -1.13
N CYS A 128 -18.15 24.79 -2.46
CA CYS A 128 -17.27 25.48 -3.38
C CYS A 128 -17.27 27.02 -3.14
N PRO A 129 -16.12 27.69 -3.28
CA PRO A 129 -16.06 29.16 -3.31
C PRO A 129 -16.89 29.75 -4.45
N GLU A 130 -17.26 31.03 -4.36
CA GLU A 130 -17.83 31.74 -5.51
C GLU A 130 -16.82 31.77 -6.68
N GLY A 131 -17.30 31.63 -7.91
CA GLY A 131 -16.45 31.48 -9.09
C GLY A 131 -16.01 30.03 -9.38
N PHE A 132 -16.40 29.06 -8.55
CA PHE A 132 -16.00 27.65 -8.67
C PHE A 132 -17.20 26.69 -8.61
N TYR A 133 -17.07 25.55 -9.28
CA TYR A 133 -18.05 24.46 -9.29
C TYR A 133 -17.42 23.10 -8.98
N SER A 134 -18.23 22.14 -8.50
CA SER A 134 -17.90 20.72 -8.48
C SER A 134 -19.15 19.91 -8.79
N THR A 135 -19.01 18.93 -9.69
CA THR A 135 -19.99 17.87 -9.98
C THR A 135 -20.18 16.90 -8.81
N GLY A 136 -19.46 17.09 -7.70
CA GLY A 136 -19.49 16.24 -6.52
C GLY A 136 -18.63 15.00 -6.73
N GLY A 137 -19.09 13.84 -6.24
CA GLY A 137 -18.42 12.56 -6.49
C GLY A 137 -17.07 12.37 -5.77
N ASN A 138 -16.67 13.33 -4.92
CA ASN A 138 -15.33 13.58 -4.37
C ASN A 138 -14.35 14.34 -5.29
N GLU A 139 -14.83 15.04 -6.32
CA GLU A 139 -14.01 15.98 -7.10
C GLU A 139 -13.74 17.31 -6.35
N SER A 140 -12.53 17.85 -6.55
CA SER A 140 -12.15 19.19 -6.13
C SER A 140 -12.91 20.27 -6.91
N CYS A 141 -13.21 21.40 -6.27
CA CYS A 141 -13.84 22.54 -6.95
C CYS A 141 -12.92 23.11 -8.05
N ARG A 142 -13.47 23.34 -9.23
CA ARG A 142 -12.82 23.86 -10.45
C ARG A 142 -13.37 25.26 -10.75
N PRO A 143 -12.58 26.21 -11.28
CA PRO A 143 -13.09 27.54 -11.63
C PRO A 143 -14.09 27.45 -12.80
N TRP A 144 -15.07 28.35 -12.85
CA TRP A 144 -15.98 28.47 -14.00
C TRP A 144 -15.23 28.90 -15.28
N THR A 145 -15.69 28.41 -16.43
CA THR A 145 -15.19 28.87 -17.73
C THR A 145 -15.56 30.33 -17.96
N ASN A 146 -14.55 31.19 -18.07
CA ASN A 146 -14.74 32.59 -18.46
C ASN A 146 -15.01 32.66 -19.98
N CYS A 147 -16.29 32.68 -20.35
CA CYS A 147 -16.73 32.75 -21.76
C CYS A 147 -16.13 33.94 -22.51
N SER A 148 -16.01 35.10 -21.86
CA SER A 148 -15.45 36.32 -22.46
C SER A 148 -13.98 36.16 -22.84
N SER A 149 -13.20 35.42 -22.05
CA SER A 149 -11.79 35.13 -22.36
C SER A 149 -11.59 34.19 -23.55
N ILE A 150 -12.64 33.48 -23.99
CA ILE A 150 -12.66 32.65 -25.20
C ILE A 150 -13.52 33.26 -26.32
N GLY A 151 -13.83 34.56 -26.24
CA GLY A 151 -14.60 35.30 -27.26
C GLY A 151 -16.10 34.98 -27.33
N LYS A 152 -16.63 34.14 -26.42
CA LYS A 152 -18.03 33.69 -26.40
C LYS A 152 -18.85 34.48 -25.40
N LYS A 153 -20.18 34.48 -25.57
CA LYS A 153 -21.11 35.03 -24.57
C LYS A 153 -21.54 33.94 -23.60
N THR A 154 -21.71 34.30 -22.34
CA THR A 154 -22.27 33.41 -21.32
C THR A 154 -23.76 33.20 -21.61
N LEU A 155 -24.14 31.97 -21.97
CA LEU A 155 -25.53 31.56 -22.16
C LEU A 155 -26.20 31.22 -20.82
N GLN A 156 -25.44 30.55 -19.95
CA GLN A 156 -25.85 30.23 -18.58
C GLN A 156 -24.68 30.50 -17.64
N ALA A 157 -24.94 31.26 -16.57
CA ALA A 157 -23.94 31.50 -15.53
C ALA A 157 -23.57 30.20 -14.80
N GLY A 158 -22.32 30.10 -14.35
CA GLY A 158 -21.88 28.98 -13.52
C GLY A 158 -22.58 28.98 -12.17
N THR A 159 -22.71 27.79 -11.59
CA THR A 159 -23.27 27.57 -10.25
C THR A 159 -22.23 26.82 -9.40
N ARG A 160 -22.51 26.52 -8.14
CA ARG A 160 -21.61 25.66 -7.36
C ARG A 160 -21.57 24.21 -7.87
N SER A 161 -22.63 23.73 -8.53
CA SER A 161 -22.69 22.38 -9.12
C SER A 161 -22.19 22.32 -10.56
N ASP A 162 -22.39 23.40 -11.32
CA ASP A 162 -22.33 23.39 -12.79
C ASP A 162 -21.39 24.48 -13.34
N ASN A 163 -20.74 24.18 -14.47
CA ASN A 163 -19.90 25.15 -15.16
C ASN A 163 -20.74 26.24 -15.85
N ALA A 164 -20.13 27.41 -16.11
CA ALA A 164 -20.70 28.39 -17.02
C ALA A 164 -20.78 27.82 -18.46
N VAL A 165 -21.93 28.00 -19.12
CA VAL A 165 -22.15 27.53 -20.49
C VAL A 165 -21.96 28.71 -21.45
N CYS A 166 -21.13 28.51 -22.48
CA CYS A 166 -20.75 29.56 -23.43
C CYS A 166 -21.38 29.32 -24.81
N SER A 167 -21.95 30.36 -25.40
CA SER A 167 -22.53 30.37 -26.75
C SER A 167 -21.77 31.34 -27.66
N ASP A 168 -21.58 30.95 -28.91
CA ASP A 168 -21.11 31.83 -29.98
C ASP A 168 -22.21 32.81 -30.45
N ASN A 169 -23.47 32.42 -30.28
CA ASN A 169 -24.63 33.16 -30.79
C ASN A 169 -25.26 34.06 -29.71
N VAL A 170 -25.59 35.29 -30.13
CA VAL A 170 -26.63 36.09 -29.47
C VAL A 170 -27.98 35.53 -29.92
N THR A 171 -28.68 34.86 -29.01
CA THR A 171 -30.06 34.44 -29.24
C THR A 171 -30.87 34.82 -28.01
N GLN A 172 -31.95 35.57 -28.24
CA GLN A 172 -32.94 35.90 -27.20
C GLN A 172 -33.72 34.65 -26.75
N PRO A 173 -34.44 34.68 -25.62
CA PRO A 173 -34.99 33.47 -24.99
C PRO A 173 -35.92 32.65 -25.89
N ALA A 174 -36.05 31.37 -25.52
CA ALA A 174 -36.60 30.31 -26.36
C ALA A 174 -37.95 30.63 -27.00
N THR A 175 -38.07 30.32 -28.29
CA THR A 175 -39.34 30.05 -28.97
C THR A 175 -39.36 28.56 -29.35
N SER A 176 -40.52 27.92 -29.24
CA SER A 176 -40.67 26.47 -29.34
C SER A 176 -41.08 26.00 -30.75
N GLU A 177 -40.33 25.06 -31.32
CA GLU A 177 -40.78 24.00 -32.26
C GLU A 177 -39.54 23.11 -32.58
N SER A 178 -39.52 21.77 -32.57
CA SER A 178 -40.52 20.70 -32.77
C SER A 178 -40.69 20.19 -34.22
N ALA A 179 -39.62 19.61 -34.81
CA ALA A 179 -39.75 18.53 -35.80
C ALA A 179 -38.45 17.72 -36.03
N THR A 180 -38.56 16.39 -35.91
CA THR A 180 -37.92 15.29 -36.68
C THR A 180 -36.41 15.31 -37.02
N PRO A 181 -35.65 14.21 -36.76
CA PRO A 181 -34.22 14.11 -37.08
C PRO A 181 -33.93 13.56 -38.49
N THR A 182 -32.90 14.10 -39.15
CA THR A 182 -32.27 13.51 -40.35
C THR A 182 -30.98 12.78 -39.98
N LEU A 183 -30.93 11.47 -40.21
CA LEU A 183 -29.69 10.69 -40.11
C LEU A 183 -28.79 10.98 -41.33
N HIS A 184 -27.51 11.25 -41.11
CA HIS A 184 -26.49 11.01 -42.12
C HIS A 184 -25.30 10.26 -41.53
N LEU A 185 -25.14 9.02 -41.99
CA LEU A 185 -24.05 8.12 -41.61
C LEU A 185 -22.83 8.39 -42.50
N SER A 186 -21.63 8.24 -41.96
CA SER A 186 -20.40 8.10 -42.74
C SER A 186 -19.40 7.22 -41.99
N THR A 187 -18.86 6.22 -42.68
CA THR A 187 -18.15 5.08 -42.08
C THR A 187 -16.74 4.91 -42.62
N ASN A 188 -15.79 4.62 -41.72
CA ASN A 188 -14.48 4.02 -42.01
C ASN A 188 -13.51 4.95 -42.81
N TYR A 189 -12.17 4.80 -42.77
CA TYR A 189 -11.39 3.56 -42.70
C TYR A 189 -10.00 3.78 -42.03
N TYR A 190 -9.41 2.72 -41.47
CA TYR A 190 -8.03 2.72 -40.95
C TYR A 190 -6.99 2.66 -42.08
N ARG A 191 -5.90 3.46 -42.01
CA ARG A 191 -4.65 3.14 -42.72
C ARG A 191 -3.42 3.70 -42.01
N ASN A 192 -2.46 2.82 -41.75
CA ASN A 192 -1.14 3.13 -41.18
C ASN A 192 -0.13 3.41 -42.31
N ASN A 193 0.96 4.14 -42.03
CA ASN A 193 2.35 3.72 -42.27
C ASN A 193 3.38 4.83 -41.92
N THR A 194 4.68 4.50 -42.02
CA THR A 194 5.78 5.14 -41.28
C THR A 194 7.00 5.47 -42.16
N SER A 195 7.59 6.66 -41.99
CA SER A 195 8.93 7.10 -42.49
C SER A 195 9.10 7.23 -44.04
N THR A 196 10.16 7.83 -44.62
CA THR A 196 11.51 8.23 -44.12
C THR A 196 12.20 9.36 -44.94
N ALA A 197 13.09 10.14 -44.30
CA ALA A 197 14.40 10.71 -44.73
C ALA A 197 14.70 11.37 -46.12
N VAL A 198 15.62 12.37 -46.10
CA VAL A 198 16.66 12.71 -47.12
C VAL A 198 17.86 13.48 -46.44
N PRO A 199 19.09 13.60 -47.02
CA PRO A 199 20.31 13.19 -46.28
C PRO A 199 21.67 13.94 -46.50
N SER A 200 22.75 13.39 -45.90
CA SER A 200 24.16 13.30 -46.41
C SER A 200 25.07 14.55 -46.42
N PRO A 201 26.42 14.43 -46.61
CA PRO A 201 27.32 13.27 -46.90
C PRO A 201 28.14 12.77 -45.66
N SER A 202 29.31 12.09 -45.65
CA SER A 202 30.32 11.64 -46.65
C SER A 202 31.07 10.32 -46.27
N LYS A 203 32.32 10.10 -46.76
CA LYS A 203 33.22 8.90 -46.64
C LYS A 203 34.63 9.26 -47.22
N PRO A 204 35.68 8.38 -47.36
CA PRO A 204 35.99 7.02 -46.85
C PRO A 204 37.31 7.02 -45.99
N SER A 205 38.31 6.10 -45.92
CA SER A 205 38.72 4.81 -46.56
C SER A 205 39.73 4.07 -45.63
N VAL A 206 39.65 2.75 -45.33
CA VAL A 206 40.18 1.52 -46.02
C VAL A 206 41.46 0.91 -45.38
N ASN A 207 41.52 -0.44 -45.39
CA ASN A 207 42.42 -1.40 -44.71
C ASN A 207 43.79 -1.62 -45.41
N PRO A 208 44.82 -2.26 -44.79
CA PRO A 208 44.94 -3.75 -44.80
C PRO A 208 45.62 -4.40 -43.55
N PHE A 209 46.18 -5.62 -43.70
CA PHE A 209 46.46 -6.67 -42.70
C PHE A 209 47.89 -7.24 -42.87
N VAL A 210 48.53 -7.86 -41.85
CA VAL A 210 49.46 -9.04 -41.91
C VAL A 210 50.31 -9.29 -40.62
N VAL A 211 50.21 -10.54 -40.12
CA VAL A 211 51.13 -11.47 -39.37
C VAL A 211 52.37 -11.01 -38.55
N SER A 212 52.40 -11.50 -37.28
CA SER A 212 53.42 -12.09 -36.35
C SER A 212 54.91 -12.30 -36.74
N PRO A 213 55.88 -12.71 -35.84
CA PRO A 213 55.76 -13.27 -34.47
C PRO A 213 56.83 -12.78 -33.41
N ASP A 214 57.07 -13.62 -32.37
CA ASP A 214 58.19 -13.65 -31.38
C ASP A 214 58.25 -12.63 -30.20
N ALA A 215 58.85 -12.93 -29.01
CA ALA A 215 59.11 -14.18 -28.28
C ALA A 215 59.59 -13.92 -26.81
N SER A 216 59.46 -14.91 -25.90
CA SER A 216 60.04 -14.97 -24.51
C SER A 216 59.47 -13.96 -23.46
N SER A 217 59.51 -14.15 -22.13
CA SER A 217 59.75 -15.31 -21.24
C SER A 217 59.15 -15.03 -19.82
N PRO A 218 59.15 -15.94 -18.83
CA PRO A 218 58.12 -15.96 -17.78
C PRO A 218 58.49 -15.33 -16.42
N THR A 219 57.47 -14.89 -15.68
CA THR A 219 57.50 -14.74 -14.20
C THR A 219 56.57 -15.75 -13.55
N GLY A 220 57.13 -16.73 -12.83
CA GLY A 220 56.38 -17.84 -12.25
C GLY A 220 55.66 -17.46 -10.96
N THR A 221 54.33 -17.31 -11.01
CA THR A 221 53.50 -17.16 -9.80
C THR A 221 53.39 -18.48 -9.04
N ASN A 222 53.50 -18.43 -7.70
CA ASN A 222 53.55 -19.63 -6.85
C ASN A 222 52.14 -20.11 -6.45
N TRP A 223 51.48 -20.84 -7.37
CA TRP A 223 50.12 -21.37 -7.23
C TRP A 223 49.80 -22.07 -5.89
N GLY A 224 50.79 -22.71 -5.25
CA GLY A 224 50.61 -23.32 -3.91
C GLY A 224 50.34 -22.28 -2.80
N SER A 225 51.05 -21.16 -2.81
CA SER A 225 50.91 -20.09 -1.81
C SER A 225 49.56 -19.37 -1.93
N LEU A 226 49.13 -19.09 -3.16
CA LEU A 226 47.82 -18.51 -3.44
C LEU A 226 46.67 -19.41 -2.95
N SER A 227 46.82 -20.73 -3.10
CA SER A 227 45.85 -21.71 -2.57
C SER A 227 45.77 -21.66 -1.03
N LEU A 228 46.91 -21.64 -0.32
CA LEU A 228 46.93 -21.54 1.14
C LEU A 228 46.37 -20.21 1.65
N ILE A 229 46.68 -19.09 1.00
CA ILE A 229 46.12 -17.77 1.34
C ILE A 229 44.60 -17.77 1.16
N LEU A 230 44.09 -18.32 0.04
CA LEU A 230 42.65 -18.44 -0.21
C LEU A 230 41.95 -19.33 0.83
N ILE A 231 42.57 -20.45 1.22
CA ILE A 231 42.06 -21.33 2.29
C ILE A 231 42.01 -20.58 3.63
N CYS A 232 43.05 -19.86 4.02
CA CYS A 232 43.06 -19.05 5.23
C CYS A 232 41.97 -17.96 5.23
N LEU A 233 41.79 -17.24 4.11
CA LEU A 233 40.72 -16.24 3.98
C LEU A 233 39.33 -16.88 4.12
N ILE A 234 39.09 -18.04 3.51
CA ILE A 234 37.81 -18.76 3.65
C ILE A 234 37.61 -19.24 5.10
N LEU A 235 38.63 -19.75 5.77
CA LEU A 235 38.53 -20.16 7.18
C LEU A 235 38.24 -18.98 8.11
N LEU A 236 38.85 -17.81 7.87
CA LEU A 236 38.55 -16.58 8.62
C LEU A 236 37.11 -16.10 8.37
N VAL A 237 36.61 -16.16 7.13
CA VAL A 237 35.23 -15.82 6.79
C VAL A 237 34.24 -16.80 7.42
N VAL A 238 34.49 -18.12 7.36
CA VAL A 238 33.64 -19.15 7.99
C VAL A 238 33.65 -19.01 9.52
N SER A 239 34.80 -18.70 10.13
CA SER A 239 34.89 -18.39 11.57
C SER A 239 34.07 -17.14 11.93
N GLY A 240 34.25 -16.05 11.20
CA GLY A 240 33.48 -14.81 11.39
C GLY A 240 31.97 -14.99 11.24
N ILE A 241 31.53 -15.72 10.21
CA ILE A 241 30.11 -16.08 10.00
C ILE A 241 29.60 -16.97 11.14
N SER A 242 30.39 -17.94 11.61
CA SER A 242 30.00 -18.81 12.74
C SER A 242 29.82 -18.03 14.03
N ILE A 243 30.76 -17.11 14.34
CA ILE A 243 30.68 -16.20 15.48
C ILE A 243 29.46 -15.26 15.34
N PHE A 244 29.24 -14.69 14.16
CA PHE A 244 28.09 -13.81 13.90
C PHE A 244 26.74 -14.56 14.04
N MET A 245 26.66 -15.80 13.57
CA MET A 245 25.49 -16.66 13.76
C MET A 245 25.27 -17.05 15.23
N LEU A 246 26.34 -17.27 16.01
CA LEU A 246 26.25 -17.47 17.45
C LEU A 246 25.79 -16.19 18.17
N ILE A 247 26.19 -15.00 17.73
CA ILE A 247 25.70 -13.71 18.24
C ILE A 247 24.21 -13.53 17.91
N ILE A 248 23.77 -13.84 16.68
CA ILE A 248 22.35 -13.84 16.30
C ILE A 248 21.55 -14.83 17.16
N GLN A 249 22.08 -16.04 17.40
CA GLN A 249 21.45 -17.03 18.27
C GLN A 249 21.41 -16.55 19.73
N ALA A 250 22.45 -15.87 20.22
CA ALA A 250 22.48 -15.29 21.56
C ALA A 250 21.44 -14.17 21.72
N ALA A 251 21.36 -13.21 20.79
CA ALA A 251 20.35 -12.15 20.79
C ALA A 251 18.92 -12.72 20.68
N LYS A 252 18.71 -13.73 19.83
CA LYS A 252 17.43 -14.46 19.71
C LYS A 252 17.09 -15.25 20.99
N ARG A 253 18.10 -15.78 21.70
CA ARG A 253 17.96 -16.45 23.00
C ARG A 253 17.69 -15.46 24.13
N GLU A 254 18.22 -14.24 24.06
CA GLU A 254 17.89 -13.16 25.00
C GLU A 254 16.44 -12.70 24.82
N ASN A 255 16.01 -12.45 23.58
CA ASN A 255 14.59 -12.16 23.27
C ASN A 255 13.65 -13.32 23.65
N LYS A 256 14.13 -14.57 23.68
CA LYS A 256 13.38 -15.74 24.21
C LYS A 256 13.47 -15.88 25.74
N ARG A 257 14.42 -15.19 26.41
CA ARG A 257 14.61 -15.20 27.87
C ARG A 257 13.97 -14.01 28.58
N ARG A 258 13.73 -12.90 27.89
CA ARG A 258 12.87 -11.82 28.37
C ARG A 258 11.44 -12.37 28.49
N PRO A 259 10.85 -12.53 29.69
CA PRO A 259 9.43 -12.78 29.80
C PRO A 259 8.69 -11.57 29.23
N CYS A 260 7.52 -11.77 28.63
CA CYS A 260 6.63 -10.65 28.34
C CYS A 260 6.21 -10.02 29.67
N ARG A 261 6.89 -8.95 30.08
CA ARG A 261 6.47 -8.09 31.19
C ARG A 261 5.05 -7.62 30.86
N ASN A 262 4.07 -7.99 31.69
CA ASN A 262 2.69 -7.54 31.51
C ASN A 262 2.64 -6.01 31.55
N ASP A 263 2.49 -5.36 30.40
CA ASP A 263 2.22 -3.92 30.32
C ASP A 263 0.71 -3.63 30.48
N HIS A 264 0.08 -4.38 31.39
CA HIS A 264 -1.13 -3.91 32.04
C HIS A 264 -0.70 -2.86 33.06
N GLN A 265 -0.64 -1.59 32.64
CA GLN A 265 -1.15 -0.40 33.36
C GLN A 265 -0.47 0.91 32.92
N LYS A 266 -0.67 1.39 31.68
CA LYS A 266 -0.51 2.84 31.39
C LYS A 266 -1.35 3.44 30.25
N ARG A 267 -2.67 3.20 30.27
CA ARG A 267 -3.68 4.11 29.68
C ARG A 267 -5.02 4.04 30.43
N SER A 268 -4.99 4.45 31.69
CA SER A 268 -6.22 4.78 32.42
C SER A 268 -6.76 6.09 31.86
N PHE A 269 -7.85 6.01 31.08
CA PHE A 269 -8.68 7.18 30.82
C PHE A 269 -9.50 7.44 32.08
N ARG A 270 -9.29 8.59 32.75
CA ARG A 270 -10.25 9.07 33.75
C ARG A 270 -11.53 9.44 33.02
N ILE A 271 -12.61 8.71 33.30
CA ILE A 271 -13.97 9.25 33.17
C ILE A 271 -14.22 10.04 34.45
N PRO A 272 -14.64 11.31 34.40
CA PRO A 272 -15.08 12.01 35.60
C PRO A 272 -16.40 11.38 36.06
N ILE A 273 -16.40 10.81 37.27
CA ILE A 273 -17.63 10.45 37.97
C ILE A 273 -18.25 11.76 38.45
N GLN A 274 -19.50 12.04 38.05
CA GLN A 274 -20.31 13.01 38.79
C GLN A 274 -20.78 12.32 40.07
N GLU A 275 -20.51 12.93 41.21
CA GLU A 275 -21.02 12.45 42.50
C GLU A 275 -22.51 12.81 42.59
N GLU A 276 -23.37 11.80 42.42
CA GLU A 276 -24.80 11.95 42.67
C GLU A 276 -25.06 11.83 44.18
N GLN A 277 -25.34 12.95 44.84
CA GLN A 277 -25.70 12.98 46.26
C GLN A 277 -27.04 12.27 46.48
N VAL A 278 -26.99 11.04 47.01
CA VAL A 278 -28.16 10.34 47.54
C VAL A 278 -28.43 10.79 48.98
N ASP A 279 -28.86 12.05 49.13
CA ASP A 279 -29.40 12.55 50.40
C ASP A 279 -30.82 12.01 50.61
N SER A 280 -30.92 10.92 51.37
CA SER A 280 -32.19 10.31 51.72
C SER A 280 -32.89 11.13 52.80
N ASN A 281 -33.84 11.98 52.41
CA ASN A 281 -34.67 12.69 53.39
C ASN A 281 -36.17 12.70 53.07
N SER A 282 -36.88 11.88 53.83
CA SER A 282 -38.31 11.90 54.18
C SER A 282 -39.29 12.70 53.29
N SER A 283 -40.21 11.99 52.64
CA SER A 283 -41.54 12.50 52.32
C SER A 283 -42.61 11.56 52.88
N LEU A 284 -43.34 12.04 53.89
CA LEU A 284 -44.45 11.33 54.51
C LEU A 284 -45.45 12.37 55.03
N ILE A 285 -46.75 12.14 54.76
CA ILE A 285 -47.92 12.91 55.23
C ILE A 285 -48.10 14.29 54.55
N LYS A 286 -49.30 14.83 54.29
CA LYS A 286 -50.64 14.29 53.90
C LYS A 286 -51.59 15.50 53.74
N ASN A 287 -52.44 15.48 52.70
CA ASN A 287 -53.42 16.51 52.32
C ASN A 287 -52.79 17.81 51.78
#